data_AF-A0AAF0M368-F1
#
_entry.id   AF-A0AAF0M368-F1
#
_cell.length_a   1.000
_cell.length_b   1.000
_cell.length_c   1.000
_cell.angle_alpha   90.00
_cell.angle_beta   90.00
_cell.angle_gamma   90.00
#
_symmetry.space_group_name_H-M   'P 1'
#
loop_
_entity.id
_entity.type
_entity.pdbx_description
1 polymer ?
#
loop_
_entity_poly.entity_id
_entity_poly.type
_entity_poly.pdbx_seq_one_letter_code
_entity_poly.pdbx_strand_id
1 'polypeptide(L)'
;MTGADLIRGLRGTLVVVLAVVALSGCSAGQTDARPSVVKKEIVHSVTLATSDIGGDWRVYRGPDVESCSDHDEDHVRYVYIVERPKSADDDVAADMRKLEGSWEHAGIAVERFSTKGENPTVGLRGFGGPVTSIGYVSYYGGYRITGASKCAPGDALDLSD
;
A
#
# COMPACT_ATOMS: atom_id res chain seq x y z
N MET A 1 48.03 66.98 -16.48
CA MET A 1 48.57 65.93 -15.58
C MET A 1 48.12 64.58 -16.10
N THR A 2 49.12 63.76 -16.36
CA THR A 2 49.21 62.32 -16.70
C THR A 2 48.12 61.34 -16.24
N GLY A 3 47.91 60.29 -17.07
CA GLY A 3 47.44 58.93 -16.71
C GLY A 3 45.94 58.70 -16.95
N ALA A 4 45.47 58.10 -18.06
CA ALA A 4 45.54 56.69 -18.46
C ALA A 4 44.93 55.73 -17.43
N ASP A 5 43.71 55.23 -17.71
CA ASP A 5 43.36 53.84 -17.44
C ASP A 5 42.27 53.35 -18.41
N LEU A 6 42.59 52.21 -19.03
CA LEU A 6 41.89 51.47 -20.06
C LEU A 6 40.60 50.84 -19.52
N ILE A 7 39.50 50.87 -20.28
CA ILE A 7 38.67 49.66 -20.51
C ILE A 7 38.19 49.67 -21.97
N ARG A 8 38.82 48.85 -22.81
CA ARG A 8 38.48 48.64 -24.21
C ARG A 8 37.73 47.32 -24.35
N GLY A 9 36.43 47.43 -24.62
CA GLY A 9 35.64 46.50 -25.45
C GLY A 9 35.28 45.12 -24.88
N LEU A 10 34.03 44.70 -25.05
CA LEU A 10 33.68 43.67 -26.03
C LEU A 10 32.15 43.57 -26.19
N ARG A 11 31.72 43.48 -27.45
CA ARG A 11 30.35 43.14 -27.86
C ARG A 11 30.04 41.71 -27.40
N GLY A 12 28.96 41.51 -26.65
CA GLY A 12 28.46 40.18 -26.27
C GLY A 12 27.07 39.94 -26.83
N THR A 13 27.00 39.23 -27.96
CA THR A 13 25.75 38.74 -28.56
C THR A 13 25.16 37.66 -27.67
N LEU A 14 23.98 37.89 -27.09
CA LEU A 14 23.28 36.95 -26.23
C LEU A 14 22.67 35.82 -27.09
N VAL A 15 23.30 34.65 -27.10
CA VAL A 15 22.74 33.43 -27.70
C VAL A 15 21.92 32.71 -26.63
N VAL A 16 20.59 32.73 -26.77
CA VAL A 16 19.68 31.95 -25.93
C VAL A 16 19.58 30.54 -26.51
N VAL A 17 20.18 29.56 -25.85
CA VAL A 17 20.06 28.15 -26.19
C VAL A 17 18.81 27.59 -25.49
N LEU A 18 17.75 27.31 -26.25
CA LEU A 18 16.61 26.52 -25.78
C LEU A 18 17.01 25.04 -25.73
N ALA A 19 17.25 24.51 -24.53
CA ALA A 19 17.43 23.09 -24.31
C ALA A 19 16.05 22.40 -24.29
N VAL A 20 15.74 21.64 -25.34
CA VAL A 20 14.58 20.76 -25.38
C VAL A 20 14.91 19.51 -24.58
N VAL A 21 14.44 19.45 -23.33
CA VAL A 21 14.54 18.25 -22.50
C VAL A 21 13.47 17.26 -22.99
N ALA A 22 13.88 16.30 -23.81
CA ALA A 22 13.04 15.15 -24.14
C ALA A 22 12.94 14.28 -22.88
N LEU A 23 11.80 14.37 -22.19
CA LEU A 23 11.42 13.41 -21.15
C LEU A 23 11.21 12.05 -21.85
N SER A 24 12.23 11.21 -21.84
CA SER A 24 12.07 9.78 -22.14
C SER A 24 11.16 9.21 -21.06
N GLY A 25 9.86 9.13 -21.36
CA GLY A 25 8.90 8.44 -20.53
C GLY A 25 9.34 7.00 -20.40
N CYS A 26 9.77 6.60 -19.21
CA CYS A 26 9.83 5.20 -18.85
C CYS A 26 8.41 4.66 -19.02
N SER A 27 8.18 3.89 -20.08
CA SER A 27 7.08 2.93 -20.10
C SER A 27 7.34 2.02 -18.91
N ALA A 28 6.62 2.24 -17.82
CA ALA A 28 6.52 1.27 -16.73
C ALA A 28 5.79 0.07 -17.32
N GLY A 29 6.54 -0.79 -18.02
CA GLY A 29 6.11 -2.15 -18.25
C GLY A 29 5.75 -2.72 -16.89
N GLN A 30 4.53 -3.24 -16.77
CA GLN A 30 4.09 -4.03 -15.63
C GLN A 30 5.12 -5.15 -15.48
N THR A 31 6.12 -4.89 -14.64
CA THR A 31 7.05 -5.92 -14.22
C THR A 31 6.33 -6.52 -13.05
N ASP A 32 5.75 -7.71 -13.24
CA ASP A 32 5.06 -8.37 -12.15
C ASP A 32 6.00 -8.38 -10.94
N ALA A 33 5.50 -7.82 -9.84
CA ALA A 33 6.32 -7.64 -8.65
C ALA A 33 6.76 -9.02 -8.17
N ARG A 34 8.04 -9.16 -7.80
CA ARG A 34 8.56 -10.45 -7.31
C ARG A 34 7.79 -10.90 -6.06
N PRO A 35 7.65 -12.21 -5.78
CA PRO A 35 6.97 -12.70 -4.57
C PRO A 35 7.44 -12.04 -3.27
N SER A 36 8.75 -11.82 -3.12
CA SER A 36 9.31 -11.15 -1.94
C SER A 36 8.92 -9.67 -1.80
N VAL A 37 8.57 -8.99 -2.90
CA VAL A 37 8.07 -7.61 -2.90
C VAL A 37 6.63 -7.60 -2.42
N VAL A 38 5.75 -8.40 -3.04
CA VAL A 38 4.32 -8.44 -2.66
C VAL A 38 4.11 -8.97 -1.23
N LYS A 39 4.99 -9.87 -0.74
CA LYS A 39 5.04 -10.30 0.67
C LYS A 39 5.29 -9.12 1.61
N LYS A 40 6.28 -8.28 1.29
CA LYS A 40 6.62 -7.10 2.11
C LYS A 40 5.53 -6.04 2.05
N GLU A 41 4.94 -5.82 0.87
CA GLU A 41 3.87 -4.85 0.69
C GLU A 41 2.62 -5.20 1.50
N ILE A 42 2.23 -6.47 1.57
CA ILE A 42 1.06 -6.85 2.36
C ILE A 42 1.31 -6.75 3.88
N VAL A 43 2.51 -7.14 4.33
CA VAL A 43 2.91 -6.94 5.72
C VAL A 43 2.89 -5.44 6.05
N HIS A 44 3.47 -4.61 5.20
CA HIS A 44 3.48 -3.16 5.38
C HIS A 44 2.07 -2.57 5.43
N SER A 45 1.18 -2.96 4.51
CA SER A 45 -0.18 -2.43 4.44
C SER A 45 -1.01 -2.76 5.68
N VAL A 46 -0.91 -4.01 6.16
CA VAL A 46 -1.57 -4.43 7.41
C VAL A 46 -0.95 -3.74 8.62
N THR A 47 0.38 -3.63 8.70
CA THR A 47 1.06 -2.93 9.80
C THR A 47 0.68 -1.46 9.86
N LEU A 48 0.60 -0.77 8.72
CA LEU A 48 0.14 0.61 8.65
C LEU A 48 -1.30 0.73 9.17
N ALA A 49 -2.20 -0.15 8.72
CA ALA A 49 -3.58 -0.18 9.21
C ALA A 49 -3.66 -0.39 10.74
N THR A 50 -2.85 -1.30 11.30
CA THR A 50 -2.78 -1.48 12.76
C THR A 50 -2.23 -0.26 13.50
N SER A 51 -1.29 0.46 12.88
CA SER A 51 -0.72 1.69 13.44
C SER A 51 -1.74 2.83 13.45
N ASP A 52 -2.58 2.94 12.43
CA ASP A 52 -3.59 4.01 12.32
C ASP A 52 -4.63 3.94 13.44
N ILE A 53 -5.03 2.74 13.83
CA ILE A 53 -6.07 2.51 14.85
C ILE A 53 -5.53 2.06 16.21
N GLY A 54 -4.21 1.81 16.30
CA GLY A 54 -3.53 1.44 17.53
C GLY A 54 -3.99 0.11 18.14
N GLY A 55 -3.46 -0.19 19.32
CA GLY A 55 -3.73 -1.41 20.08
C GLY A 55 -2.65 -2.49 19.93
N ASP A 56 -2.75 -3.52 20.78
CA ASP A 56 -1.79 -4.61 20.83
C ASP A 56 -2.19 -5.76 19.90
N TRP A 57 -1.77 -5.64 18.64
CA TRP A 57 -2.05 -6.64 17.60
C TRP A 57 -1.12 -7.82 17.67
N ARG A 58 -1.65 -9.00 17.37
CA ARG A 58 -0.90 -10.26 17.30
C ARG A 58 -1.11 -10.89 15.93
N VAL A 59 -0.09 -11.55 15.41
CA VAL A 59 -0.22 -12.34 14.19
C VAL A 59 -1.12 -13.53 14.48
N TYR A 60 -2.25 -13.59 13.78
CA TYR A 60 -3.13 -14.76 13.77
C TYR A 60 -2.65 -15.78 12.72
N ARG A 61 -2.23 -15.28 11.55
CA ARG A 61 -1.75 -16.08 10.42
C ARG A 61 -0.80 -15.27 9.54
N GLY A 62 0.22 -15.93 8.99
CA GLY A 62 1.01 -15.42 7.88
C GLY A 62 2.19 -14.52 8.24
N PRO A 63 2.82 -13.88 7.22
CA PRO A 63 2.42 -13.88 5.81
C PRO A 63 2.60 -15.26 5.14
N ASP A 64 1.49 -15.93 4.85
CA ASP A 64 1.46 -17.28 4.27
C ASP A 64 1.27 -17.17 2.76
N VAL A 65 1.95 -18.05 2.02
CA VAL A 65 1.85 -18.11 0.55
C VAL A 65 0.66 -18.98 0.14
N GLU A 66 -0.12 -18.51 -0.83
CA GLU A 66 -1.23 -19.24 -1.43
C GLU A 66 -1.17 -19.10 -2.95
N SER A 67 -1.68 -20.09 -3.68
CA SER A 67 -1.83 -19.97 -5.13
C SER A 67 -2.80 -18.84 -5.50
N CYS A 68 -2.49 -18.14 -6.57
CA CYS A 68 -3.34 -17.14 -7.20
C CYS A 68 -3.86 -17.71 -8.53
N SER A 69 -5.09 -18.21 -8.50
CA SER A 69 -5.70 -18.99 -9.57
C SER A 69 -6.31 -18.18 -10.72
N ASP A 70 -6.13 -16.85 -10.73
CA ASP A 70 -6.67 -15.97 -11.78
C ASP A 70 -5.74 -15.84 -13.00
N HIS A 71 -4.67 -16.65 -13.06
CA HIS A 71 -3.65 -16.62 -14.10
C HIS A 71 -3.45 -18.02 -14.71
N ASP A 72 -3.16 -18.06 -16.02
CA ASP A 72 -2.86 -19.30 -16.76
C ASP A 72 -1.48 -19.91 -16.40
N GLU A 73 -0.64 -19.15 -15.68
CA GLU A 73 0.69 -19.51 -15.20
C GLU A 73 0.75 -19.48 -13.67
N ASP A 74 1.67 -20.23 -13.06
CA ASP A 74 1.81 -20.31 -11.60
C ASP A 74 2.10 -18.92 -10.99
N HIS A 75 1.12 -18.43 -10.24
CA HIS A 75 1.21 -17.20 -9.47
C HIS A 75 0.89 -17.49 -8.02
N VAL A 76 1.49 -16.69 -7.15
CA VAL A 76 1.26 -16.71 -5.71
C VAL A 76 0.80 -15.35 -5.21
N ARG A 77 0.11 -15.38 -4.08
CA ARG A 77 -0.15 -14.21 -3.24
C ARG A 77 0.18 -14.53 -1.80
N TYR A 78 0.35 -13.50 -0.98
CA TYR A 78 0.56 -13.64 0.44
C TYR A 78 -0.66 -13.14 1.22
N VAL A 79 -1.09 -13.94 2.20
CA VAL A 79 -2.16 -13.58 3.13
C VAL A 79 -1.55 -13.31 4.50
N TYR A 80 -1.88 -12.15 5.08
CA TYR A 80 -1.41 -11.76 6.42
C TYR A 80 -2.58 -11.32 7.28
N ILE A 81 -2.75 -11.95 8.43
CA ILE A 81 -3.90 -11.77 9.31
C ILE A 81 -3.41 -11.44 10.71
N VAL A 82 -3.89 -10.33 11.24
CA VAL A 82 -3.63 -9.89 12.60
C VAL A 82 -4.94 -9.71 13.35
N GLU A 83 -4.91 -9.93 14.65
CA GLU A 83 -6.06 -9.71 15.52
C GLU A 83 -5.67 -9.12 16.86
N ARG A 84 -6.64 -8.46 17.51
CA ARG A 84 -6.53 -8.03 18.91
C ARG A 84 -7.88 -8.21 19.61
N PRO A 85 -7.90 -8.53 20.92
CA PRO A 85 -9.13 -8.50 21.69
C PRO A 85 -9.71 -7.09 21.75
N LYS A 86 -11.01 -6.99 22.03
CA LYS A 86 -11.63 -5.69 22.30
C LYS A 86 -11.06 -5.07 23.56
N SER A 87 -10.88 -3.76 23.53
CA SER A 87 -10.61 -2.91 24.68
C SER A 87 -11.85 -2.10 25.07
N ALA A 88 -11.91 -1.62 26.31
CA ALA A 88 -12.94 -0.69 26.75
C ALA A 88 -12.85 0.67 26.04
N ASP A 89 -11.66 1.02 25.54
CA ASP A 89 -11.37 2.29 24.86
C ASP A 89 -11.62 2.26 23.34
N ASP A 90 -12.08 1.12 22.80
CA ASP A 90 -12.30 0.95 21.38
C ASP A 90 -13.47 1.81 20.87
N ASP A 91 -13.18 2.73 19.94
CA ASP A 91 -14.19 3.45 19.16
C ASP A 91 -14.21 2.92 17.71
N VAL A 92 -15.02 1.88 17.51
CA VAL A 92 -15.19 1.21 16.22
C VAL A 92 -15.48 2.20 15.09
N ALA A 93 -16.31 3.21 15.34
CA ALA A 93 -16.70 4.17 14.32
C ALA A 93 -15.55 5.11 13.97
N ALA A 94 -14.77 5.55 14.95
CA ALA A 94 -13.56 6.35 14.72
C ALA A 94 -12.49 5.55 13.99
N ASP A 95 -12.25 4.31 14.39
CA ASP A 95 -11.27 3.43 13.76
C ASP A 95 -11.61 3.17 12.29
N MET A 96 -12.89 2.91 11.98
CA MET A 96 -13.35 2.78 10.60
C MET A 96 -13.14 4.05 9.78
N ARG A 97 -13.34 5.25 10.35
CA ARG A 97 -13.08 6.51 9.63
C ARG A 97 -11.59 6.72 9.34
N LYS A 98 -10.70 6.36 10.28
CA LYS A 98 -9.25 6.47 10.08
C LYS A 98 -8.78 5.52 8.97
N LEU A 99 -9.19 4.26 9.04
CA LEU A 99 -8.84 3.25 8.04
C LEU A 99 -9.38 3.59 6.66
N GLU A 100 -10.63 4.05 6.55
CA GLU A 100 -11.18 4.49 5.27
C GLU A 100 -10.31 5.60 4.66
N GLY A 101 -9.97 6.63 5.44
CA GLY A 101 -9.12 7.72 4.96
C GLY A 101 -7.72 7.27 4.56
N SER A 102 -7.07 6.40 5.33
CA SER A 102 -5.71 5.94 5.00
C SER A 102 -5.68 5.00 3.79
N TRP A 103 -6.70 4.14 3.65
CA TRP A 103 -6.85 3.25 2.50
C TRP A 103 -7.19 4.01 1.23
N GLU A 104 -8.13 4.95 1.27
CA GLU A 104 -8.44 5.82 0.14
C GLU A 104 -7.21 6.62 -0.31
N HIS A 105 -6.43 7.14 0.64
CA HIS A 105 -5.17 7.83 0.33
C HIS A 105 -4.13 6.92 -0.34
N ALA A 106 -4.13 5.63 0.01
CA ALA A 106 -3.29 4.61 -0.62
C ALA A 106 -3.86 4.09 -1.96
N GLY A 107 -4.97 4.65 -2.46
CA GLY A 107 -5.61 4.22 -3.71
C GLY A 107 -6.39 2.91 -3.58
N ILE A 108 -6.78 2.54 -2.36
CA ILE A 108 -7.63 1.38 -2.07
C ILE A 108 -9.08 1.86 -2.02
N ALA A 109 -9.96 1.29 -2.84
CA ALA A 109 -11.38 1.57 -2.79
C ALA A 109 -12.00 0.88 -1.56
N VAL A 110 -12.85 1.58 -0.81
CA VAL A 110 -13.37 1.10 0.48
C VAL A 110 -14.90 0.94 0.47
N GLU A 111 -15.38 -0.19 0.99
CA GLU A 111 -16.79 -0.47 1.22
C GLU A 111 -17.03 -0.78 2.71
N ARG A 112 -18.02 -0.13 3.31
CA ARG A 112 -18.52 -0.48 4.65
C ARG A 112 -19.48 -1.67 4.58
N PHE A 113 -19.48 -2.50 5.61
CA PHE A 113 -20.51 -3.53 5.78
C PHE A 113 -20.89 -3.73 7.26
N SER A 114 -22.08 -4.31 7.45
CA SER A 114 -22.56 -4.79 8.75
C SER A 114 -23.35 -6.08 8.56
N THR A 115 -23.19 -7.04 9.47
CA THR A 115 -24.13 -8.16 9.56
C THR A 115 -25.41 -7.73 10.30
N LYS A 116 -26.46 -8.55 10.23
CA LYS A 116 -27.68 -8.40 11.02
C LYS A 116 -27.58 -9.26 12.29
N GLY A 117 -28.30 -8.90 13.35
CA GLY A 117 -28.41 -9.68 14.59
C GLY A 117 -28.07 -8.86 15.84
N GLU A 118 -28.08 -9.52 17.00
CA GLU A 118 -27.84 -8.90 18.32
C GLU A 118 -26.40 -8.41 18.51
N ASN A 119 -25.43 -9.12 17.92
CA ASN A 119 -24.02 -8.76 17.95
C ASN A 119 -23.51 -8.62 16.50
N PRO A 120 -23.85 -7.51 15.80
CA PRO A 120 -23.46 -7.35 14.41
C PRO A 120 -21.93 -7.22 14.29
N THR A 121 -21.37 -7.92 13.33
CA THR A 121 -20.00 -7.67 12.85
C THR A 121 -20.08 -6.48 11.92
N VAL A 122 -19.27 -5.46 12.20
CA VAL A 122 -19.14 -4.26 11.35
C VAL A 122 -17.72 -4.17 10.83
N GLY A 123 -17.53 -3.60 9.65
CA GLY A 123 -16.20 -3.57 9.06
C GLY A 123 -16.09 -2.83 7.75
N LEU A 124 -14.88 -2.92 7.20
CA LEU A 124 -14.48 -2.35 5.92
C LEU A 124 -13.92 -3.45 5.03
N ARG A 125 -14.19 -3.35 3.73
CA ARG A 125 -13.49 -4.09 2.68
C ARG A 125 -12.80 -3.09 1.76
N GLY A 126 -11.51 -3.27 1.57
CA GLY A 126 -10.65 -2.50 0.70
C GLY A 126 -10.24 -3.34 -0.51
N PHE A 127 -10.19 -2.73 -1.69
CA PHE A 127 -9.78 -3.38 -2.94
C PHE A 127 -8.87 -2.47 -3.78
N GLY A 128 -7.88 -3.06 -4.46
CA GLY A 128 -6.95 -2.33 -5.34
C GLY A 128 -5.82 -1.62 -4.59
N GLY A 129 -5.21 -0.62 -5.24
CA GLY A 129 -4.02 0.05 -4.69
C GLY A 129 -2.81 -0.91 -4.61
N PRO A 130 -2.11 -1.01 -3.45
CA PRO A 130 -0.98 -1.92 -3.26
C PRO A 130 -1.40 -3.37 -2.93
N VAL A 131 -2.70 -3.64 -2.75
CA VAL A 131 -3.21 -4.96 -2.35
C VAL A 131 -4.20 -5.50 -3.39
N THR A 132 -4.49 -6.80 -3.33
CA THR A 132 -5.70 -7.32 -3.97
C THR A 132 -6.90 -6.99 -3.10
N SER A 133 -6.78 -7.25 -1.80
CA SER A 133 -7.78 -6.86 -0.81
C SER A 133 -7.17 -6.61 0.57
N ILE A 134 -7.84 -5.79 1.35
CA ILE A 134 -7.60 -5.63 2.78
C ILE A 134 -8.94 -5.47 3.50
N GLY A 135 -9.11 -6.10 4.65
CA GLY A 135 -10.38 -6.07 5.37
C GLY A 135 -10.15 -5.81 6.84
N TYR A 136 -10.99 -4.96 7.42
CA TYR A 136 -11.06 -4.73 8.86
C TYR A 136 -12.43 -5.20 9.34
N VAL A 137 -12.46 -5.96 10.43
CA VAL A 137 -13.70 -6.38 11.07
C VAL A 137 -13.63 -6.17 12.57
N SER A 138 -14.67 -5.56 13.12
CA SER A 138 -14.99 -5.59 14.55
C SER A 138 -16.09 -6.63 14.76
N TYR A 139 -15.76 -7.71 15.47
CA TYR A 139 -16.68 -8.78 15.85
C TYR A 139 -16.76 -8.89 17.38
N TYR A 140 -17.59 -9.81 17.89
CA TYR A 140 -17.77 -9.97 19.33
C TYR A 140 -16.46 -10.22 20.10
N GLY A 141 -15.54 -10.99 19.52
CA GLY A 141 -14.28 -11.39 20.16
C GLY A 141 -13.12 -10.39 20.02
N GLY A 142 -13.26 -9.32 19.23
CA GLY A 142 -12.13 -8.44 18.95
C GLY A 142 -12.19 -7.76 17.59
N TYR A 143 -11.02 -7.29 17.19
CA TYR A 143 -10.76 -6.78 15.86
C TYR A 143 -9.87 -7.74 15.08
N ARG A 144 -10.08 -7.81 13.77
CA ARG A 144 -9.20 -8.53 12.86
C ARG A 144 -8.96 -7.70 11.60
N ILE A 145 -7.71 -7.70 11.15
CA ILE A 145 -7.32 -7.17 9.84
C ILE A 145 -6.77 -8.33 9.02
N THR A 146 -7.31 -8.50 7.81
CA THR A 146 -6.89 -9.51 6.83
C THR A 146 -6.42 -8.80 5.58
N GLY A 147 -5.17 -9.01 5.19
CA GLY A 147 -4.63 -8.52 3.92
C GLY A 147 -4.34 -9.66 2.96
N ALA A 148 -4.60 -9.46 1.67
CA ALA A 148 -4.13 -10.29 0.57
C ALA A 148 -3.33 -9.44 -0.44
N SER A 149 -2.08 -9.83 -0.70
CA SER A 149 -1.20 -9.14 -1.65
C SER A 149 -1.72 -9.23 -3.09
N LYS A 150 -1.12 -8.42 -3.98
CA LYS A 150 -1.19 -8.69 -5.42
C LYS A 150 -0.56 -10.04 -5.75
N CYS A 151 -0.95 -10.59 -6.89
CA CYS A 151 -0.36 -11.81 -7.40
C CYS A 151 1.02 -11.52 -8.01
N ALA A 152 1.91 -12.48 -7.85
CA ALA A 152 3.29 -12.44 -8.33
C ALA A 152 3.64 -13.80 -8.94
N PRO A 153 4.44 -13.85 -10.02
CA PRO A 153 4.91 -15.11 -10.60
C PRO A 153 5.65 -15.96 -9.57
N GLY A 154 5.28 -17.24 -9.46
CA GLY A 154 5.91 -18.19 -8.56
C GLY A 154 5.03 -19.40 -8.24
N ASP A 155 5.65 -20.47 -7.74
CA ASP A 155 4.98 -21.68 -7.24
C ASP A 155 4.88 -21.61 -5.71
N ALA A 156 3.70 -21.92 -5.17
CA ALA A 156 3.45 -21.89 -3.73
C ALA A 156 4.25 -22.96 -2.97
N LEU A 157 4.50 -24.14 -3.56
CA LEU A 157 5.26 -25.23 -2.96
C LEU A 157 6.75 -24.87 -2.82
N ASP A 158 7.28 -24.12 -3.78
CA ASP A 158 8.68 -23.65 -3.74
C ASP A 158 8.89 -22.52 -2.72
N LEU A 159 7.82 -21.82 -2.36
CA LEU A 159 7.83 -20.61 -1.53
C LEU A 159 7.22 -20.80 -0.15
N SER A 160 6.69 -21.99 0.14
CA SER A 160 6.23 -22.39 1.47
C SER A 160 7.43 -22.86 2.29
N ASP A 161 7.78 -22.11 3.34
CA ASP A 161 8.79 -22.48 4.33
C ASP A 161 8.28 -23.56 5.30
#